data_AF-A0A338P7B8-F1
#
_entry.id   AF-A0A338P7B8-F1
#
_cell.length_a   1.000
_cell.length_b   1.000
_cell.length_c   1.000
_cell.angle_alpha   90.00
_cell.angle_beta   90.00
_cell.angle_gamma   90.00
#
_symmetry.space_group_name_H-M   'P 1'
#
loop_
_entity.id
_entity.type
_entity.pdbx_description
1 polymer ?
#
loop_
_entity_poly.entity_id
_entity_poly.type
_entity_poly.pdbx_seq_one_letter_code
_entity_poly.pdbx_strand_id
1 'polypeptide(L)'
;MGSLFYLTLDVLETDCHVLSRKAQKDCKPRMFYESVYGQCKAMFHINKPRRVLYLPAYNCTLRPVSKRKTHTTCPDCPSPIDLSNPSALEAATESLAKFNSKSPSKKYELVKVTKAMNQWVSGPAYYVEYLIKEAPCTKSQASCSLQHSDSEPVGICQGSTVQSSLRHVPLIQPVEKSVTVTCEFFESQAQVPGDENPAVTQGPQKLPQKNTAPTSSPSVTAPRGSIQHLPE
;
A
#
# COMPACT_ATOMS: atom_id res chain seq x y z
N MET A 1 15.76 -1.02 34.24
CA MET A 1 16.61 -0.63 33.09
C MET A 1 16.12 -1.37 31.86
N GLY A 2 16.17 -0.76 30.67
CA GLY A 2 15.85 -1.43 29.40
C GLY A 2 17.10 -2.06 28.77
N SER A 3 16.90 -2.88 27.74
CA SER A 3 17.96 -3.50 26.95
C SER A 3 17.80 -3.09 25.48
N LEU A 4 18.93 -2.80 24.82
CA LEU A 4 18.98 -2.47 23.39
C LEU A 4 19.50 -3.69 22.61
N PHE A 5 18.77 -4.06 21.57
CA PHE A 5 19.05 -5.20 20.69
C PHE A 5 19.32 -4.70 19.28
N TYR A 6 20.27 -5.34 18.62
CA TYR A 6 20.61 -5.11 17.22
C TYR A 6 20.29 -6.38 16.46
N LEU A 7 19.28 -6.34 15.61
CA LEU A 7 18.81 -7.48 14.84
C LEU A 7 19.11 -7.26 13.35
N THR A 8 19.50 -8.34 12.68
CA THR A 8 19.51 -8.41 11.21
C THR A 8 18.42 -9.39 10.82
N LEU A 9 17.47 -8.94 10.02
CA LEU A 9 16.29 -9.68 9.62
C LEU A 9 16.31 -9.86 8.11
N ASP A 10 16.23 -11.11 7.64
CA ASP A 10 15.89 -11.39 6.25
C ASP A 10 14.39 -11.11 6.06
N VAL A 11 14.08 -10.29 5.06
CA VAL A 11 12.72 -9.81 4.81
C VAL A 11 12.29 -10.08 3.38
N LEU A 12 10.97 -10.19 3.20
CA LEU A 12 10.31 -10.45 1.93
C LEU A 12 9.13 -9.49 1.79
N GLU A 13 9.03 -8.82 0.65
CA GLU A 13 7.91 -7.93 0.36
C GLU A 13 6.60 -8.71 0.16
N THR A 14 5.50 -8.15 0.65
CA THR A 14 4.16 -8.72 0.57
C THR A 14 3.30 -8.01 -0.48
N ASP A 15 2.11 -8.54 -0.72
CA ASP A 15 1.10 -7.95 -1.62
C ASP A 15 0.37 -6.73 -1.04
N CYS A 16 0.57 -6.42 0.24
CA CYS A 16 0.00 -5.24 0.88
C CYS A 16 0.85 -3.99 0.67
N HIS A 17 0.22 -2.88 0.29
CA HIS A 17 0.86 -1.57 0.33
C HIS A 17 0.99 -1.07 1.78
N VAL A 18 2.08 -0.39 2.12
CA VAL A 18 2.33 0.12 3.50
C VAL A 18 1.23 1.04 4.04
N LEU A 19 0.51 1.73 3.15
CA LEU A 19 -0.61 2.61 3.52
C LEU A 19 -1.86 1.85 3.97
N SER A 20 -1.98 0.55 3.67
CA SER A 20 -3.09 -0.26 4.20
C SER A 20 -2.93 -0.54 5.70
N ARG A 21 -1.72 -0.39 6.24
CA ARG A 21 -1.38 -0.59 7.67
C ARG A 21 -1.76 -1.97 8.21
N LYS A 22 -2.00 -2.94 7.33
CA LYS A 22 -2.25 -4.33 7.70
C LYS A 22 -1.04 -4.91 8.41
N ALA A 23 -1.29 -5.78 9.39
CA ALA A 23 -0.22 -6.52 10.03
C ALA A 23 0.43 -7.45 8.98
N GLN A 24 1.75 -7.63 9.07
CA GLN A 24 2.51 -8.45 8.11
C GLN A 24 1.91 -9.86 7.93
N LYS A 25 1.41 -10.47 9.01
CA LYS A 25 0.79 -11.81 9.01
C LYS A 25 -0.50 -11.91 8.17
N ASP A 26 -1.16 -10.78 7.93
CA ASP A 26 -2.42 -10.71 7.17
C ASP A 26 -2.15 -10.43 5.68
N CYS A 27 -0.87 -10.25 5.32
CA CYS A 27 -0.40 -9.98 3.97
C CYS A 27 0.31 -11.20 3.40
N LYS A 28 0.07 -11.52 2.14
CA LYS A 28 0.65 -12.70 1.51
C LYS A 28 2.01 -12.36 0.92
N PRO A 29 2.97 -13.29 0.97
CA PRO A 29 4.18 -13.18 0.16
C PRO A 29 3.80 -13.05 -1.32
N ARG A 30 4.55 -12.22 -2.05
CA ARG A 30 4.37 -12.11 -3.50
C ARG A 30 4.80 -13.39 -4.21
N MET A 31 4.30 -13.56 -5.43
CA MET A 31 4.71 -14.64 -6.32
C MET A 31 6.22 -14.56 -6.60
N PHE A 32 6.87 -15.70 -6.87
CA PHE A 32 8.33 -15.77 -6.97
C PHE A 32 8.93 -14.84 -8.03
N TYR A 33 8.22 -14.60 -9.15
CA TYR A 33 8.64 -13.72 -10.25
C TYR A 33 8.42 -12.23 -9.95
N GLU A 34 7.70 -11.93 -8.87
CA GLU A 34 7.39 -10.59 -8.35
C GLU A 34 8.14 -10.26 -7.06
N SER A 35 8.94 -11.20 -6.58
CA SER A 35 9.53 -11.18 -5.26
C SER A 35 10.58 -10.08 -5.14
N VAL A 36 10.50 -9.32 -4.06
CA VAL A 36 11.53 -8.39 -3.61
C VAL A 36 11.94 -8.85 -2.22
N TYR A 37 13.22 -9.12 -2.03
CA TYR A 37 13.77 -9.66 -0.81
C TYR A 37 14.96 -8.83 -0.36
N GLY A 38 15.35 -8.97 0.89
CA GLY A 38 16.52 -8.24 1.38
C GLY A 38 16.75 -8.41 2.86
N GLN A 39 17.52 -7.47 3.42
CA GLN A 39 17.87 -7.48 4.83
C GLN A 39 17.57 -6.14 5.48
N CYS A 40 16.97 -6.20 6.66
CA CYS A 40 16.75 -5.06 7.54
C CYS A 40 17.63 -5.18 8.77
N LYS A 41 18.47 -4.17 9.01
CA LYS A 41 19.18 -3.98 10.28
C LYS A 41 18.34 -3.07 11.16
N ALA A 42 17.89 -3.58 12.30
CA ALA A 42 16.96 -2.90 13.19
C ALA A 42 17.51 -2.84 14.61
N MET A 43 17.35 -1.68 15.25
CA MET A 43 17.62 -1.50 16.65
C MET A 43 16.30 -1.57 17.41
N PHE A 44 16.19 -2.41 18.44
CA PHE A 44 15.01 -2.53 19.29
C PHE A 44 15.39 -2.28 20.74
N HIS A 45 14.66 -1.42 21.42
CA HIS A 45 14.81 -1.25 22.86
C HIS A 45 13.62 -1.83 23.61
N ILE A 46 13.93 -2.74 24.53
CA ILE A 46 12.94 -3.46 25.33
C ILE A 46 13.08 -3.00 26.77
N ASN A 47 12.07 -2.29 27.27
CA ASN A 47 11.93 -1.99 28.69
C ASN A 47 10.95 -2.98 29.31
N LYS A 48 11.45 -4.15 29.75
CA LYS A 48 10.62 -5.21 30.34
C LYS A 48 9.77 -4.72 31.54
N PRO A 49 10.31 -3.98 32.52
CA PRO A 49 9.50 -3.46 33.63
C PRO A 49 8.34 -2.58 33.20
N ARG A 50 8.51 -1.76 32.15
CA ARG A 50 7.46 -0.89 31.60
C ARG A 50 6.63 -1.55 30.50
N ARG A 51 6.95 -2.79 30.10
CA ARG A 51 6.37 -3.50 28.95
C ARG A 51 6.38 -2.68 27.65
N VAL A 52 7.40 -1.85 27.47
CA VAL A 52 7.56 -1.01 26.27
C VAL A 52 8.60 -1.64 25.34
N LEU A 53 8.19 -1.89 24.11
CA LEU A 53 9.08 -2.16 22.97
C LEU A 53 9.07 -0.91 22.09
N TYR A 54 10.24 -0.34 21.80
CA TYR A 54 10.35 0.73 20.83
C TYR A 54 11.44 0.43 19.81
N LEU A 55 11.22 0.83 18.55
CA LEU A 55 12.16 0.69 17.45
C LEU A 55 12.86 2.05 17.24
N PRO A 56 14.06 2.29 17.79
CA PRO A 56 14.74 3.58 17.56
C PRO A 56 15.13 3.83 16.10
N ALA A 57 15.66 2.82 15.42
CA ALA A 57 16.17 2.97 14.07
C ALA A 57 16.12 1.66 13.28
N TYR A 58 15.99 1.78 11.97
CA TYR A 58 16.15 0.67 11.05
C TYR A 58 16.71 1.13 9.69
N ASN A 59 17.40 0.20 9.01
CA ASN A 59 17.82 0.36 7.64
C ASN A 59 17.55 -0.93 6.89
N CYS A 60 16.82 -0.85 5.79
CA CYS A 60 16.51 -1.99 4.94
C CYS A 60 17.15 -1.83 3.57
N THR A 61 17.80 -2.88 3.09
CA THR A 61 18.32 -2.97 1.71
C THR A 61 17.59 -4.10 1.00
N LEU A 62 16.84 -3.75 -0.04
CA LEU A 62 15.95 -4.64 -0.78
C LEU A 62 16.43 -4.78 -2.23
N ARG A 63 16.21 -5.95 -2.84
CA ARG A 63 16.54 -6.25 -4.23
C ARG A 63 15.41 -7.08 -4.86
N PRO A 64 14.97 -6.74 -6.09
CA PRO A 64 14.04 -7.58 -6.82
C PRO A 64 14.70 -8.88 -7.27
N VAL A 65 13.90 -9.93 -7.47
CA VAL A 65 14.35 -11.17 -8.11
C VAL A 65 14.92 -10.87 -9.50
N SER A 66 15.96 -11.61 -9.88
CA SER A 66 16.54 -11.44 -11.22
C SER A 66 15.57 -11.89 -12.32
N LYS A 67 15.30 -11.00 -13.28
CA LYS A 67 14.62 -11.28 -14.55
C LYS A 67 15.22 -12.48 -15.26
N ARG A 68 16.55 -12.61 -15.32
CA ARG A 68 17.21 -13.77 -15.96
C ARG A 68 16.85 -15.07 -15.24
N LYS A 69 16.90 -15.08 -13.91
CA LYS A 69 16.55 -16.26 -13.10
C LYS A 69 15.07 -16.60 -13.22
N THR A 70 14.21 -15.59 -13.20
CA THR A 70 12.76 -15.71 -13.41
C THR A 70 12.47 -16.31 -14.77
N HIS A 71 13.02 -15.74 -15.85
CA HIS A 71 12.82 -16.23 -17.21
C HIS A 71 13.35 -17.65 -17.43
N THR A 72 14.46 -18.02 -16.77
CA THR A 72 15.00 -19.40 -16.85
C THR A 72 14.08 -20.40 -16.14
N THR A 73 13.46 -19.99 -15.02
CA THR A 73 12.55 -20.84 -14.24
C THR A 73 11.15 -20.90 -14.86
N CYS A 74 10.68 -19.78 -15.41
CA CYS A 74 9.35 -19.58 -15.97
C CYS A 74 9.42 -18.55 -17.11
N PRO A 75 9.65 -18.99 -18.36
CA PRO A 75 9.73 -18.10 -19.53
C PRO A 75 8.42 -17.33 -19.78
N ASP A 76 7.30 -17.95 -19.44
CA ASP A 76 5.97 -17.37 -19.66
C ASP A 76 5.53 -16.44 -18.53
N CYS A 77 6.27 -16.30 -17.42
CA CYS A 77 5.85 -15.46 -16.30
C CYS A 77 5.93 -13.95 -16.63
N PRO A 78 5.05 -13.11 -16.06
CA PRO A 78 5.13 -11.66 -16.26
C PRO A 78 6.48 -11.10 -15.80
N SER A 79 7.02 -10.17 -16.59
CA SER A 79 8.30 -9.51 -16.32
C SER A 79 8.10 -8.05 -15.91
N PRO A 80 8.89 -7.51 -14.97
CA PRO A 80 8.81 -6.09 -14.58
C PRO A 80 9.17 -5.15 -15.74
N ILE A 81 8.32 -4.15 -15.95
CA ILE A 81 8.52 -3.04 -16.89
C ILE A 81 8.65 -1.71 -16.15
N ASP A 82 9.12 -0.69 -16.85
CA ASP A 82 9.22 0.66 -16.29
C ASP A 82 7.84 1.21 -15.91
N LEU A 83 7.73 1.89 -14.78
CA LEU A 83 6.48 2.50 -14.30
C LEU A 83 6.01 3.64 -15.22
N SER A 84 6.92 4.25 -15.98
CA SER A 84 6.66 5.28 -17.00
C SER A 84 6.29 4.69 -18.37
N ASN A 85 6.24 3.36 -18.51
CA ASN A 85 5.83 2.73 -19.76
C ASN A 85 4.39 3.16 -20.12
N PRO A 86 4.15 3.66 -21.34
CA PRO A 86 2.84 4.19 -21.74
C PRO A 86 1.73 3.13 -21.64
N SER A 87 2.02 1.87 -21.93
CA SER A 87 1.06 0.78 -21.83
C SER A 87 0.71 0.43 -20.38
N ALA A 88 1.63 0.65 -19.43
CA ALA A 88 1.32 0.53 -18.00
C ALA A 88 0.36 1.64 -17.55
N LEU A 89 0.59 2.87 -17.99
CA LEU A 89 -0.31 3.99 -17.70
C LEU A 89 -1.68 3.80 -18.35
N GLU A 90 -1.73 3.33 -19.59
CA GLU A 90 -2.97 2.98 -20.29
C GLU A 90 -3.74 1.90 -19.52
N ALA A 91 -3.07 0.81 -19.13
CA ALA A 91 -3.69 -0.27 -18.37
C ALA A 91 -4.28 0.23 -17.05
N ALA A 92 -3.55 1.07 -16.30
CA ALA A 92 -4.02 1.66 -15.05
C ALA A 92 -5.23 2.58 -15.25
N THR A 93 -5.19 3.41 -16.31
CA THR A 93 -6.27 4.34 -16.64
C THR A 93 -7.54 3.60 -17.05
N GLU A 94 -7.42 2.55 -17.86
CA GLU A 94 -8.55 1.74 -18.30
C GLU A 94 -9.16 0.91 -17.16
N SER A 95 -8.32 0.27 -16.34
CA SER A 95 -8.80 -0.48 -15.18
C SER A 95 -9.49 0.44 -14.18
N LEU A 96 -8.96 1.64 -13.95
CA LEU A 96 -9.60 2.65 -13.10
C LEU A 96 -10.92 3.16 -13.71
N ALA A 97 -10.97 3.41 -15.02
CA ALA A 97 -12.20 3.80 -15.70
C ALA A 97 -13.29 2.72 -15.56
N LYS A 98 -12.92 1.44 -15.69
CA LYS A 98 -13.82 0.30 -15.44
C LYS A 98 -14.30 0.21 -13.99
N PHE A 99 -13.45 0.55 -13.02
CA PHE A 99 -13.87 0.61 -11.62
C PHE A 99 -14.86 1.75 -11.39
N ASN A 100 -14.52 2.95 -11.87
CA ASN A 100 -15.34 4.15 -11.78
C ASN A 100 -16.69 4.00 -12.51
N SER A 101 -16.79 3.22 -13.59
CA SER A 101 -18.05 3.02 -14.31
C SER A 101 -19.09 2.24 -13.49
N LYS A 102 -18.64 1.43 -12.53
CA LYS A 102 -19.52 0.64 -11.65
C LYS A 102 -20.04 1.43 -10.44
N SER A 103 -19.35 2.50 -10.03
CA SER A 103 -19.75 3.33 -8.89
C SER A 103 -20.20 4.72 -9.35
N PRO A 104 -21.50 5.03 -9.33
CA PRO A 104 -21.99 6.35 -9.73
C PRO A 104 -21.79 7.43 -8.66
N SER A 105 -21.70 7.06 -7.38
CA SER A 105 -21.68 7.99 -6.24
C SER A 105 -20.31 8.54 -5.91
N LYS A 106 -19.23 7.79 -6.16
CA LYS A 106 -17.84 8.21 -5.91
C LYS A 106 -16.97 7.91 -7.12
N LYS A 107 -16.13 8.87 -7.48
CA LYS A 107 -15.13 8.74 -8.55
C LYS A 107 -13.74 8.86 -7.95
N TYR A 108 -12.79 8.21 -8.59
CA TYR A 108 -11.40 8.19 -8.15
C TYR A 108 -10.47 8.60 -9.28
N GLU A 109 -9.36 9.22 -8.92
CA GLU A 109 -8.28 9.62 -9.82
C GLU A 109 -7.02 8.79 -9.54
N LEU A 110 -6.25 8.53 -10.60
CA LEU A 110 -4.95 7.88 -10.50
C LEU A 110 -3.95 8.82 -9.84
N VAL A 111 -3.28 8.37 -8.78
CA VAL A 111 -2.19 9.10 -8.13
C VAL A 111 -0.85 8.69 -8.72
N LYS A 112 -0.53 7.39 -8.67
CA LYS A 112 0.76 6.86 -9.09
C LYS A 112 0.68 5.37 -9.34
N VAL A 113 1.28 4.91 -10.44
CA VAL A 113 1.58 3.49 -10.67
C VAL A 113 2.76 3.09 -9.79
N THR A 114 2.57 2.11 -8.92
CA THR A 114 3.58 1.60 -7.97
C THR A 114 4.25 0.34 -8.48
N LYS A 115 3.59 -0.41 -9.37
CA LYS A 115 4.12 -1.62 -9.99
C LYS A 115 3.58 -1.80 -11.40
N ALA A 116 4.41 -2.27 -12.31
CA ALA A 116 4.02 -2.59 -13.68
C ALA A 116 4.76 -3.82 -14.19
N MET A 117 4.02 -4.73 -14.81
CA MET A 117 4.56 -5.95 -15.41
C MET A 117 3.88 -6.23 -16.74
N ASN A 118 4.58 -6.92 -17.64
CA ASN A 118 4.01 -7.38 -18.89
C ASN A 118 4.22 -8.87 -19.12
N GLN A 119 3.37 -9.46 -19.96
CA GLN A 119 3.44 -10.85 -20.39
C GLN A 119 2.93 -10.95 -21.82
N TRP A 120 3.41 -11.94 -22.59
CA TRP A 120 2.98 -12.14 -23.98
C TRP A 120 2.77 -13.63 -24.30
N VAL A 121 1.74 -14.24 -23.70
CA VAL A 121 1.39 -15.65 -23.96
C VAL A 121 0.31 -15.75 -25.04
N SER A 122 -0.86 -15.16 -24.78
CA SER A 122 -2.03 -15.16 -25.67
C SER A 122 -2.20 -13.85 -26.46
N GLY A 123 -1.20 -12.98 -26.35
CA GLY A 123 -1.20 -11.57 -26.76
C GLY A 123 -0.68 -10.69 -25.63
N PRO A 124 -0.58 -9.37 -25.84
CA PRO A 124 -0.04 -8.47 -24.83
C PRO A 124 -0.94 -8.41 -23.61
N ALA A 125 -0.34 -8.65 -22.45
CA ALA A 125 -0.96 -8.53 -21.15
C ALA A 125 -0.15 -7.57 -20.27
N TYR A 126 -0.83 -6.65 -19.61
CA TYR A 126 -0.23 -5.70 -18.67
C TYR A 126 -0.91 -5.84 -17.31
N TYR A 127 -0.10 -5.91 -16.26
CA TYR A 127 -0.53 -6.02 -14.87
C TYR A 127 0.05 -4.84 -14.10
N VAL A 128 -0.81 -4.10 -13.41
CA VAL A 128 -0.44 -2.84 -12.76
C VAL A 128 -0.99 -2.76 -11.33
N GLU A 129 -0.19 -2.21 -10.44
CA GLU A 129 -0.63 -1.76 -9.13
C GLU A 129 -0.51 -0.24 -9.07
N TYR A 130 -1.55 0.44 -8.57
CA TYR A 130 -1.58 1.90 -8.55
C TYR A 130 -2.42 2.47 -7.41
N LEU A 131 -1.96 3.61 -6.91
CA LEU A 131 -2.63 4.37 -5.86
C LEU A 131 -3.73 5.26 -6.46
N ILE A 132 -4.82 5.41 -5.71
CA ILE A 132 -5.96 6.24 -6.09
C ILE A 132 -6.31 7.24 -5.00
N LYS A 133 -6.89 8.37 -5.38
CA LYS A 133 -7.50 9.36 -4.48
C LYS A 133 -8.95 9.63 -4.90
N GLU A 134 -9.79 10.13 -4.00
CA GLU A 134 -11.13 10.57 -4.40
C GLU A 134 -11.03 11.77 -5.36
N ALA A 135 -11.82 11.75 -6.43
CA ALA A 135 -11.88 12.83 -7.40
C ALA A 135 -12.65 14.03 -6.79
N PRO A 136 -12.28 15.28 -7.10
CA PRO A 136 -13.05 16.44 -6.67
C PRO A 136 -14.50 16.36 -7.15
N CYS A 137 -15.45 16.66 -6.28
CA CYS A 137 -16.87 16.69 -6.64
C CYS A 137 -17.14 17.74 -7.73
N THR A 138 -17.76 17.31 -8.83
CA THR A 138 -18.09 18.16 -9.98
C THR A 138 -19.46 18.84 -9.89
N LYS A 139 -20.22 18.65 -8.81
CA LYS A 139 -21.54 19.27 -8.63
C LYS A 139 -21.69 19.87 -7.25
N SER A 140 -22.43 20.97 -7.20
CA SER A 140 -22.89 21.74 -6.03
C SER A 140 -23.80 20.93 -5.09
N GLN A 141 -23.37 19.75 -4.65
CA GLN A 141 -23.98 19.02 -3.55
C GLN A 141 -23.46 19.62 -2.26
N ALA A 142 -24.37 20.12 -1.43
CA ALA A 142 -24.10 20.77 -0.14
C ALA A 142 -23.32 19.89 0.87
N SER A 143 -23.10 18.62 0.56
CA SER A 143 -22.38 17.65 1.39
C SER A 143 -20.97 17.32 0.90
N CYS A 144 -20.48 17.91 -0.18
CA CYS A 144 -19.12 17.64 -0.64
C CYS A 144 -18.16 18.76 -0.22
N SER A 145 -17.37 18.50 0.81
CA SER A 145 -16.19 19.32 1.11
C SER A 145 -15.19 19.11 -0.02
N LEU A 146 -14.88 20.19 -0.76
CA LEU A 146 -13.85 20.20 -1.80
C LEU A 146 -12.54 19.65 -1.22
N GLN A 147 -12.16 18.43 -1.62
CA GLN A 147 -10.88 17.88 -1.26
C GLN A 147 -9.78 18.55 -2.10
N HIS A 148 -8.72 18.99 -1.43
CA HIS A 148 -7.57 19.64 -2.05
C HIS A 148 -6.85 18.68 -3.00
N SER A 149 -6.20 19.23 -4.04
CA SER A 149 -5.42 18.45 -5.02
C SER A 149 -4.32 17.57 -4.37
N ASP A 150 -3.89 17.91 -3.16
CA ASP A 150 -2.86 17.23 -2.37
C ASP A 150 -3.41 16.15 -1.42
N SER A 151 -4.65 15.68 -1.64
CA SER A 151 -5.21 14.60 -0.82
C SER A 151 -4.38 13.32 -0.87
N GLU A 152 -4.16 12.73 0.32
CA GLU A 152 -3.48 11.45 0.46
C GLU A 152 -4.21 10.35 -0.35
N PRO A 153 -3.48 9.37 -0.89
CA PRO A 153 -4.09 8.18 -1.48
C PRO A 153 -5.09 7.54 -0.52
N VAL A 154 -6.29 7.24 -1.02
CA VAL A 154 -7.37 6.61 -0.24
C VAL A 154 -7.44 5.11 -0.44
N GLY A 155 -6.70 4.58 -1.41
CA GLY A 155 -6.64 3.15 -1.70
C GLY A 155 -5.59 2.78 -2.72
N ILE A 156 -5.48 1.47 -2.95
CA ILE A 156 -4.65 0.85 -3.98
C ILE A 156 -5.51 -0.07 -4.84
N CYS A 157 -5.24 -0.07 -6.14
CA CYS A 157 -5.90 -0.96 -7.09
C CYS A 157 -4.89 -1.86 -7.79
N GLN A 158 -5.32 -3.09 -8.07
CA GLN A 158 -4.66 -4.03 -8.96
C GLN A 158 -5.49 -4.14 -10.23
N GLY A 159 -4.91 -3.73 -11.36
CA GLY A 159 -5.54 -3.74 -12.67
C GLY A 159 -4.81 -4.66 -13.63
N SER A 160 -5.53 -5.18 -14.62
CA SER A 160 -4.89 -5.81 -15.77
C SER A 160 -5.65 -5.57 -17.07
N THR A 161 -4.90 -5.54 -18.17
CA THR A 161 -5.43 -5.54 -19.53
C THR A 161 -4.81 -6.71 -20.28
N VAL A 162 -5.64 -7.58 -20.86
CA VAL A 162 -5.18 -8.74 -21.64
C VAL A 162 -5.86 -8.68 -22.99
N GLN A 163 -5.05 -8.59 -24.03
CA GLN A 163 -5.51 -8.58 -25.41
C GLN A 163 -5.36 -9.99 -25.98
N SER A 164 -6.49 -10.68 -26.19
CA SER A 164 -6.49 -12.04 -26.73
C SER A 164 -6.40 -12.00 -28.25
N SER A 165 -5.33 -12.58 -28.80
CA SER A 165 -5.22 -12.82 -30.24
C SER A 165 -5.66 -14.27 -30.51
N LEU A 166 -6.91 -14.47 -30.98
CA LEU A 166 -7.37 -15.80 -31.37
C LEU A 166 -6.50 -16.30 -32.55
N ARG A 167 -5.57 -17.22 -32.27
CA ARG A 167 -4.56 -17.74 -33.22
C ARG A 167 -5.12 -18.55 -34.39
N HIS A 168 -6.44 -18.65 -34.57
CA HIS A 168 -7.04 -19.61 -35.51
C HIS A 168 -8.21 -19.09 -36.37
N VAL A 169 -8.40 -17.78 -36.59
CA VAL A 169 -9.48 -17.31 -37.48
C VAL A 169 -9.02 -16.17 -38.40
N PRO A 170 -9.37 -16.17 -39.71
CA PRO A 170 -8.88 -15.17 -40.66
C PRO A 170 -9.35 -13.75 -40.30
N LEU A 171 -8.41 -12.80 -40.25
CA LEU A 171 -8.45 -11.34 -40.50
C LEU A 171 -9.78 -10.52 -40.39
N ILE A 172 -10.78 -10.88 -39.57
CA ILE A 172 -12.02 -10.06 -39.44
C ILE A 172 -12.58 -9.98 -38.01
N GLN A 173 -12.05 -10.70 -37.02
CA GLN A 173 -12.59 -10.61 -35.65
C GLN A 173 -11.92 -9.51 -34.82
N PRO A 174 -12.72 -8.70 -34.08
CA PRO A 174 -12.18 -7.67 -33.21
C PRO A 174 -11.31 -8.33 -32.14
N VAL A 175 -10.14 -7.75 -31.90
CA VAL A 175 -9.25 -8.22 -30.85
C VAL A 175 -9.96 -8.06 -29.51
N GLU A 176 -10.26 -9.16 -28.82
CA GLU A 176 -10.94 -9.11 -27.54
C GLU A 176 -9.99 -8.59 -26.45
N LYS A 177 -10.26 -7.37 -25.96
CA LYS A 177 -9.55 -6.77 -24.83
C LYS A 177 -10.34 -7.02 -23.55
N SER A 178 -9.78 -7.84 -22.67
CA SER A 178 -10.31 -8.03 -21.33
C SER A 178 -9.60 -7.10 -20.35
N VAL A 179 -10.36 -6.45 -19.48
CA VAL A 179 -9.84 -5.54 -18.45
C VAL A 179 -10.33 -6.04 -17.10
N THR A 180 -9.46 -6.16 -16.10
CA THR A 180 -9.87 -6.50 -14.72
C THR A 180 -9.36 -5.43 -13.75
N VAL A 181 -10.06 -5.28 -12.63
CA VAL A 181 -9.70 -4.32 -11.59
C VAL A 181 -10.27 -4.77 -10.24
N THR A 182 -9.42 -4.70 -9.22
CA THR A 182 -9.78 -4.88 -7.82
C THR A 182 -9.13 -3.75 -7.03
N CYS A 183 -9.89 -3.06 -6.17
CA CYS A 183 -9.38 -1.96 -5.36
C CYS A 183 -9.61 -2.24 -3.88
N GLU A 184 -8.60 -1.90 -3.06
CA GLU A 184 -8.65 -1.93 -1.61
C GLU A 184 -8.48 -0.50 -1.09
N PHE A 185 -9.40 -0.07 -0.23
CA PHE A 185 -9.35 1.25 0.40
C PHE A 185 -8.62 1.16 1.73
N PHE A 186 -7.81 2.19 2.02
CA PHE A 186 -7.14 2.29 3.30
C PHE A 186 -8.15 2.73 4.36
N GLU A 187 -8.14 2.08 5.51
CA GLU A 187 -9.00 2.49 6.61
C GLU A 187 -8.63 3.90 7.07
N SER A 188 -9.60 4.81 7.07
CA SER A 188 -9.42 6.10 7.74
C SER A 188 -9.31 5.86 9.24
N GLN A 189 -8.41 6.58 9.92
CA GLN A 189 -8.39 6.53 11.37
C GLN A 189 -9.67 7.15 11.92
N ALA A 190 -10.70 6.34 12.16
CA ALA A 190 -11.58 6.63 13.28
C ALA A 190 -10.67 6.56 14.52
N GLN A 191 -10.57 7.66 15.28
CA GLN A 191 -9.99 7.64 16.61
C GLN A 191 -10.53 6.41 17.32
N VAL A 192 -9.64 5.50 17.71
CA VAL A 192 -9.98 4.43 18.65
C VAL A 192 -10.58 5.15 19.86
N PRO A 193 -11.89 5.00 20.15
CA PRO A 193 -12.43 5.44 21.42
C PRO A 193 -11.67 4.62 22.45
N GLY A 194 -10.91 5.29 23.31
CA GLY A 194 -10.30 4.63 24.46
C GLY A 194 -11.40 3.87 25.20
N ASP A 195 -11.08 2.66 25.65
CA ASP A 195 -11.90 1.87 26.55
C ASP A 195 -12.23 2.70 27.81
N GLU A 196 -13.32 3.47 27.76
CA GLU A 196 -13.98 4.02 28.93
C GLU A 196 -14.95 2.96 29.45
N ASN A 197 -14.54 2.27 30.52
CA ASN A 197 -15.49 1.56 31.37
C ASN A 197 -16.32 2.58 32.17
N PRO A 198 -17.63 2.32 32.37
CA PRO A 198 -18.58 3.30 32.85
C PRO A 198 -18.54 3.46 34.37
N ALA A 199 -18.43 4.69 34.87
CA ALA A 199 -18.62 5.00 36.28
C ALA A 199 -19.50 6.25 36.45
N VAL A 200 -20.78 5.97 36.70
CA VAL A 200 -21.71 6.60 37.66
C VAL A 200 -21.59 8.11 37.90
N THR A 201 -22.66 8.80 37.47
CA THR A 201 -23.03 10.19 37.72
C THR A 201 -23.20 10.52 39.22
N GLN A 202 -22.43 11.47 39.76
CA GLN A 202 -22.86 12.36 40.86
C GLN A 202 -22.25 13.76 40.69
N GLY A 203 -23.06 14.79 40.98
CA GLY A 203 -22.85 16.20 40.65
C GLY A 203 -21.81 16.98 41.49
N PRO A 204 -21.75 18.33 41.30
CA PRO A 204 -20.50 19.09 41.38
C PRO A 204 -20.27 19.77 42.73
N GLN A 205 -19.07 19.64 43.30
CA GLN A 205 -18.56 20.59 44.29
C GLN A 205 -17.07 20.93 44.11
N LYS A 206 -16.77 22.18 44.45
CA LYS A 206 -15.63 23.02 44.08
C LYS A 206 -14.25 22.56 44.61
N LEU A 207 -13.24 22.94 43.82
CA LEU A 207 -11.78 22.92 44.06
C LEU A 207 -11.36 23.57 45.40
N PRO A 208 -10.14 23.26 45.92
CA PRO A 208 -9.00 24.12 45.57
C PRO A 208 -7.68 23.39 45.21
N GLN A 209 -6.87 24.13 44.45
CA GLN A 209 -5.61 23.79 43.78
C GLN A 209 -4.53 23.18 44.69
N LYS A 210 -3.81 22.19 44.16
CA LYS A 210 -2.44 21.88 44.59
C LYS A 210 -1.55 21.65 43.37
N ASN A 211 -0.61 22.58 43.17
CA ASN A 211 0.39 22.55 42.11
C ASN A 211 1.25 21.29 42.21
N THR A 212 1.24 20.47 41.16
CA THR A 212 2.23 19.40 40.98
C THR A 212 2.76 19.48 39.55
N ALA A 213 4.08 19.53 39.42
CA ALA A 213 4.80 19.72 38.17
C ALA A 213 4.43 18.66 37.11
N PRO A 214 4.41 19.01 35.81
CA PRO A 214 4.14 18.05 34.76
C PRO A 214 5.33 17.10 34.63
N THR A 215 5.12 15.85 35.02
CA THR A 215 6.01 14.75 34.64
C THR A 215 5.89 14.57 33.14
N SER A 216 6.97 14.90 32.42
CA SER A 216 7.04 14.79 30.97
C SER A 216 6.89 13.32 30.55
N SER A 217 5.78 13.01 29.88
CA SER A 217 5.65 11.81 29.08
C SER A 217 6.75 11.82 28.01
N PRO A 218 7.52 10.73 27.82
CA PRO A 218 8.51 10.68 26.76
C PRO A 218 7.76 10.72 25.43
N SER A 219 7.99 11.79 24.66
CA SER A 219 7.55 11.90 23.28
C SER A 219 8.12 10.72 22.50
N VAL A 220 7.23 9.85 21.99
CA VAL A 220 7.62 8.76 21.09
C VAL A 220 8.05 9.41 19.78
N THR A 221 9.37 9.62 19.65
CA THR A 221 9.96 10.09 18.40
C THR A 221 9.80 9.00 17.35
N ALA A 222 9.33 9.34 16.15
CA ALA A 222 9.22 8.40 15.05
C ALA A 222 10.58 7.70 14.80
N PRO A 223 10.58 6.39 14.45
CA PRO A 223 11.80 5.67 14.16
C PRO A 223 12.59 6.35 13.05
N ARG A 224 13.91 6.48 13.22
CA ARG A 224 14.78 6.90 12.12
C ARG A 224 14.97 5.71 11.18
N GLY A 225 14.22 5.72 10.08
CA GLY A 225 14.16 4.63 9.10
C GLY A 225 14.73 5.01 7.74
N SER A 226 15.30 4.04 7.03
CA SER A 226 15.63 4.18 5.60
C SER A 226 15.42 2.86 4.86
N ILE A 227 14.93 2.94 3.63
CA ILE A 227 14.75 1.80 2.73
C ILE A 227 15.49 2.12 1.43
N GLN A 228 16.44 1.26 1.07
CA GLN A 228 17.19 1.35 -0.18
C GLN A 228 16.78 0.18 -1.08
N HIS A 229 16.35 0.51 -2.29
CA HIS A 229 16.13 -0.49 -3.34
C HIS A 229 17.38 -0.55 -4.21
N LEU A 230 18.00 -1.72 -4.28
CA LEU A 230 19.09 -2.00 -5.20
C LEU A 230 18.50 -2.29 -6.59
N PRO A 231 19.22 -1.94 -7.67
CA PRO A 231 18.88 -2.44 -8.98
C PRO A 231 18.98 -3.97 -9.00
N GLU A 232 18.35 -4.55 -10.02
CA GLU A 232 18.67 -5.92 -10.42
C GLU A 232 20.16 -6.06 -10.79
#